data_AF-A0A6X8MAR4-F1
#
_entry.id   AF-A0A6X8MAR4-F1
#
_cell.length_a   1.000
_cell.length_b   1.000
_cell.length_c   1.000
_cell.angle_alpha   90.00
_cell.angle_beta   90.00
_cell.angle_gamma   90.00
#
_symmetry.space_group_name_H-M   'P 1'
#
loop_
_entity.id
_entity.type
_entity.pdbx_description
1 polymer ?
#
loop_
_entity_poly.entity_id
_entity_poly.type
_entity_poly.pdbx_seq_one_letter_code
_entity_poly.pdbx_strand_id
1 'polypeptide(L)'
;MNKQISTDLLEGLDGFEFEERADYLPPSILAKWSPNNKHFRAIQKKLTQVGAKLLVGPRGAGKTHYMRHAYLDCKENKNLPLPLYVSFNHYLRLETYIHETSNAIEIFHAWVLAK
;
A
#
# COMPACT_ATOMS: atom_id res chain seq x y z
N MET A 1 -36.11 -27.13 -12.48
CA MET A 1 -34.94 -28.02 -12.41
C MET A 1 -33.73 -27.14 -12.06
N ASN A 2 -33.44 -27.06 -10.75
CA ASN A 2 -32.40 -26.17 -10.22
C ASN A 2 -31.04 -26.67 -10.68
N LYS A 3 -30.34 -25.85 -11.49
CA LYS A 3 -28.92 -26.10 -11.79
C LYS A 3 -28.16 -25.94 -10.48
N GLN A 4 -27.72 -27.07 -9.92
CA GLN A 4 -26.61 -27.09 -8.98
C GLN A 4 -25.43 -26.44 -9.69
N ILE A 5 -25.16 -25.17 -9.35
CA ILE A 5 -23.90 -24.53 -9.71
C ILE A 5 -22.86 -25.23 -8.86
N SER A 6 -21.95 -25.92 -9.54
CA SER A 6 -20.90 -26.79 -8.98
C SER A 6 -20.06 -26.02 -7.97
N THR A 7 -20.11 -26.47 -6.71
CA THR A 7 -19.23 -26.07 -5.60
C THR A 7 -17.74 -26.22 -5.93
N ASP A 8 -17.41 -27.03 -6.93
CA ASP A 8 -16.04 -27.32 -7.40
C ASP A 8 -15.33 -26.11 -8.02
N LEU A 9 -16.05 -25.08 -8.47
CA LEU A 9 -15.44 -23.84 -8.99
C LEU A 9 -14.93 -22.92 -7.86
N LEU A 10 -15.39 -23.11 -6.63
CA LEU A 10 -15.01 -22.30 -5.47
C LEU A 10 -13.79 -22.87 -4.74
N GLU A 11 -13.58 -24.20 -4.76
CA GLU A 11 -12.43 -24.86 -4.11
C GLU A 11 -11.07 -24.48 -4.74
N GLY A 12 -11.06 -23.95 -5.97
CA GLY A 12 -9.85 -23.43 -6.62
C GLY A 12 -9.46 -22.00 -6.23
N LEU A 13 -10.29 -21.30 -5.45
CA LEU A 13 -10.06 -19.91 -5.02
C LEU A 13 -9.51 -19.79 -3.60
N ASP A 14 -9.43 -20.89 -2.85
CA ASP A 14 -8.97 -20.94 -1.46
C ASP A 14 -7.46 -20.61 -1.28
N GLY A 15 -6.73 -20.39 -2.37
CA GLY A 15 -5.32 -20.00 -2.38
C GLY A 15 -5.04 -18.50 -2.55
N PHE A 16 -6.06 -17.64 -2.71
CA PHE A 16 -5.84 -16.21 -2.57
C PHE A 16 -5.70 -15.91 -1.07
N GLU A 17 -4.47 -15.93 -0.55
CA GLU A 17 -4.16 -15.41 0.79
C GLU A 17 -4.87 -14.06 0.95
N PHE A 18 -5.89 -14.04 1.81
CA PHE A 18 -6.60 -12.81 2.13
C PHE A 18 -5.61 -11.87 2.83
N GLU A 19 -5.08 -10.92 2.06
CA GLU A 19 -4.03 -10.03 2.54
C GLU A 19 -4.62 -8.72 3.08
N GLU A 20 -4.77 -8.62 4.40
CA GLU A 20 -5.15 -7.38 5.05
C GLU A 20 -3.98 -6.38 5.04
N ARG A 21 -3.91 -5.54 3.99
CA ARG A 21 -2.94 -4.45 3.91
C ARG A 21 -3.56 -3.11 4.27
N ALA A 22 -2.76 -2.28 4.95
CA ALA A 22 -3.13 -0.90 5.22
C ALA A 22 -3.44 -0.11 3.93
N ASP A 23 -2.86 -0.47 2.78
CA ASP A 23 -3.12 0.13 1.47
C ASP A 23 -4.60 0.01 1.03
N TYR A 24 -5.30 -1.03 1.48
CA TYR A 24 -6.68 -1.32 1.09
C TYR A 24 -7.72 -0.69 2.02
N LEU A 25 -7.31 -0.15 3.16
CA LEU A 25 -8.24 0.47 4.11
C LEU A 25 -8.81 1.80 3.55
N PRO A 26 -10.05 2.18 3.80
CA PRO A 26 -10.51 3.53 3.47
C PRO A 26 -9.88 4.57 4.43
N PRO A 27 -9.66 5.82 3.99
CA PRO A 27 -9.04 6.87 4.80
C PRO A 27 -9.70 7.10 6.16
N SER A 28 -11.03 7.06 6.20
CA SER A 28 -11.83 7.24 7.42
C SER A 28 -11.54 6.17 8.48
N ILE A 29 -11.37 4.91 8.06
CA ILE A 29 -11.03 3.81 8.96
C ILE A 29 -9.58 3.94 9.43
N LEU A 30 -8.67 4.31 8.53
CA LEU A 30 -7.26 4.45 8.88
C LEU A 30 -7.03 5.52 9.95
N ALA A 31 -7.70 6.67 9.83
CA ALA A 31 -7.67 7.72 10.85
C ALA A 31 -8.27 7.23 12.18
N LYS A 32 -9.42 6.55 12.14
CA LYS A 32 -10.11 6.04 13.34
C LYS A 32 -9.28 5.00 14.11
N TRP A 33 -8.59 4.10 13.38
CA TRP A 33 -7.80 3.02 13.99
C TRP A 33 -6.39 3.46 14.38
N SER A 34 -6.02 4.70 14.08
CA SER A 34 -4.67 5.18 14.37
C SER A 34 -4.46 5.40 15.86
N PRO A 35 -3.36 4.85 16.43
CA PRO A 35 -3.05 5.04 17.84
C PRO A 35 -2.83 6.51 18.18
N ASN A 36 -3.46 6.98 19.25
CA ASN A 36 -3.24 8.34 19.74
C ASN A 36 -2.26 8.39 20.92
N ASN A 37 -1.06 7.83 20.73
CA ASN A 37 -0.02 7.80 21.77
C ASN A 37 1.21 8.64 21.40
N LYS A 38 2.07 8.92 22.40
CA LYS A 38 3.28 9.75 22.23
C LYS A 38 4.23 9.18 21.18
N HIS A 39 4.37 7.85 21.14
CA HIS A 39 5.25 7.17 20.20
C HIS A 39 4.77 7.35 18.75
N PHE A 40 3.48 7.15 18.50
CA PHE A 40 2.86 7.33 17.20
C PHE A 40 3.05 8.76 16.69
N ARG A 41 2.72 9.75 17.53
CA ARG A 41 2.90 11.17 17.20
C ARG A 41 4.36 11.54 16.91
N ALA A 42 5.30 10.94 17.64
CA ALA A 42 6.73 11.16 17.40
C ALA A 42 7.19 10.62 16.04
N ILE A 43 6.67 9.46 15.61
CA ILE A 43 6.93 8.92 14.27
C ILE A 43 6.31 9.81 13.20
N GLN A 44 5.04 10.21 13.34
CA GLN A 44 4.38 11.10 12.38
C GLN A 44 5.14 12.41 12.19
N LYS A 45 5.59 13.02 13.31
CA LYS A 45 6.43 14.22 13.26
C LYS A 45 7.75 14.01 12.51
N LYS A 46 8.40 12.85 12.67
CA LYS A 46 9.64 12.53 11.94
C LYS A 46 9.39 12.33 10.45
N LEU A 47 8.28 11.70 10.08
CA LEU A 47 7.91 11.44 8.69
C LEU A 47 7.65 12.74 7.91
N THR A 48 7.09 13.76 8.56
CA THR A 48 6.76 15.05 7.91
C THR A 48 7.89 16.09 7.96
N GLN A 49 8.99 15.82 8.67
CA GLN A 49 10.17 16.69 8.70
C GLN A 49 11.00 16.59 7.41
N VAL A 50 12.02 17.45 7.26
CA VAL A 50 12.99 17.43 6.14
C VAL A 50 13.94 16.23 6.26
N GLY A 51 14.38 15.68 5.12
CA GLY A 51 15.35 14.57 5.03
C GLY A 51 14.72 13.21 4.67
N ALA A 52 15.54 12.24 4.28
CA ALA A 52 15.07 10.88 4.01
C ALA A 52 14.81 10.10 5.31
N LYS A 53 13.78 9.24 5.32
CA LYS A 53 13.47 8.35 6.44
C LYS A 53 13.20 6.94 5.93
N LEU A 54 13.73 5.96 6.66
CA LEU A 54 13.43 4.55 6.44
C LEU A 54 12.73 4.00 7.68
N LEU A 55 11.51 3.49 7.50
CA LEU A 55 10.81 2.78 8.57
C LEU A 55 11.27 1.33 8.61
N VAL A 56 11.96 0.95 9.69
CA VAL A 56 12.43 -0.42 9.93
C VAL A 56 11.59 -1.10 11.01
N GLY A 57 11.39 -2.41 10.88
CA GLY A 57 10.63 -3.21 11.85
C GLY A 57 10.14 -4.53 11.24
N PRO A 58 9.67 -5.47 12.07
CA PRO A 58 9.24 -6.79 11.62
C PRO A 58 8.02 -6.74 10.67
N ARG A 59 7.77 -7.84 9.94
CA ARG A 59 6.55 -7.98 9.12
C ARG A 59 5.32 -7.78 10.01
N GLY A 60 4.32 -7.06 9.51
CA GLY A 60 3.11 -6.75 10.29
C GLY A 60 3.23 -5.61 11.32
N ALA A 61 4.40 -5.01 11.53
CA ALA A 61 4.59 -3.91 12.51
C ALA A 61 3.87 -2.58 12.17
N GLY A 62 3.02 -2.53 11.15
CA GLY A 62 2.26 -1.34 10.78
C GLY A 62 3.05 -0.26 10.03
N LYS A 63 4.22 -0.57 9.45
CA LYS A 63 5.04 0.41 8.71
C LYS A 63 4.25 1.16 7.62
N THR A 64 3.50 0.42 6.81
CA THR A 64 2.60 0.97 5.78
C THR A 64 1.51 1.85 6.39
N HIS A 65 0.97 1.46 7.55
CA HIS A 65 -0.03 2.26 8.28
C HIS A 65 0.53 3.62 8.69
N TYR A 66 1.75 3.67 9.24
CA TYR A 66 2.41 4.93 9.58
C TYR A 66 2.59 5.85 8.37
N MET A 67 3.08 5.32 7.24
CA MET A 67 3.26 6.11 6.01
C MET A 67 1.94 6.62 5.44
N ARG A 68 0.91 5.77 5.42
CA ARG A 68 -0.39 6.12 4.87
C ARG A 68 -1.13 7.14 5.74
N HIS A 69 -0.97 7.07 7.07
CA HIS A 69 -1.45 8.11 7.96
C HIS A 69 -0.76 9.45 7.70
N ALA A 70 0.59 9.47 7.60
CA ALA A 70 1.33 10.69 7.31
C ALA A 70 0.89 11.32 5.98
N TYR A 71 0.66 10.51 4.95
CA TYR A 71 0.13 10.94 3.67
C TYR A 71 -1.25 11.62 3.82
N LEU A 72 -2.19 10.99 4.54
CA LEU A 72 -3.52 11.55 4.74
C LEU A 72 -3.47 12.84 5.56
N ASP A 73 -2.66 12.90 6.61
CA ASP A 73 -2.49 14.12 7.41
C ASP A 73 -1.97 15.27 6.55
N CYS A 74 -0.97 15.00 5.70
CA CYS A 74 -0.42 16.01 4.78
C CYS A 74 -1.42 16.44 3.71
N LYS A 75 -2.30 15.53 3.28
CA LYS A 75 -3.33 15.82 2.29
C LYS A 75 -4.39 16.80 2.83
N GLU A 76 -4.77 16.64 4.09
CA GLU A 76 -5.79 17.47 4.72
C GLU A 76 -5.24 18.79 5.30
N ASN A 77 -3.94 18.85 5.62
CA ASN A 77 -3.33 20.00 6.28
C ASN A 77 -2.39 20.79 5.36
N LYS A 78 -2.82 21.99 4.97
CA LYS A 78 -2.04 22.92 4.11
C LYS A 78 -0.70 23.39 4.71
N ASN A 79 -0.49 23.23 6.02
CA ASN A 79 0.76 23.60 6.68
C ASN A 79 1.81 22.47 6.63
N LEU A 80 1.46 21.29 6.12
CA LEU A 80 2.37 20.16 5.95
C LEU A 80 2.89 20.08 4.50
N PRO A 81 3.98 19.33 4.25
CA PRO A 81 4.52 19.17 2.91
C PRO A 81 3.51 18.56 1.93
N LEU A 82 3.60 18.92 0.65
CA LEU A 82 2.82 18.28 -0.43
C LEU A 82 3.12 16.77 -0.46
N PRO A 83 2.11 15.90 -0.25
CA PRO A 83 2.38 14.48 -0.16
C PRO A 83 2.15 13.76 -1.50
N LEU A 84 3.10 12.90 -1.88
CA LEU A 84 2.97 11.94 -2.98
C LEU A 84 3.14 10.53 -2.40
N TYR A 85 2.14 9.67 -2.59
CA TYR A 85 2.17 8.30 -2.12
C TYR A 85 2.28 7.32 -3.28
N VAL A 86 3.31 6.48 -3.24
CA VAL A 86 3.55 5.44 -4.23
C VAL A 86 3.69 4.12 -3.49
N SER A 87 2.98 3.10 -3.97
CA SER A 87 3.05 1.74 -3.43
C SER A 87 3.54 0.77 -4.51
N PHE A 88 4.54 -0.04 -4.17
CA PHE A 88 5.16 -1.02 -5.05
C PHE A 88 4.62 -2.44 -4.83
N ASN A 89 3.44 -2.60 -4.23
CA ASN A 89 2.86 -3.92 -3.94
C ASN A 89 2.69 -4.81 -5.18
N HIS A 90 2.51 -4.21 -6.37
CA HIS A 90 2.39 -4.93 -7.64
C HIS A 90 3.67 -4.93 -8.48
N TYR A 91 4.75 -4.30 -8.00
CA TYR A 91 6.00 -4.15 -8.74
C TYR A 91 6.67 -5.49 -9.03
N LEU A 92 6.65 -6.42 -8.06
CA LEU A 92 7.24 -7.75 -8.20
C LEU A 92 6.62 -8.58 -9.35
N ARG A 93 5.41 -8.25 -9.81
CA ARG A 93 4.80 -8.93 -10.96
C ARG A 93 5.43 -8.53 -12.30
N LEU A 94 6.12 -7.39 -12.35
CA LEU A 94 6.79 -6.87 -13.54
C LEU A 94 8.28 -7.22 -13.59
N GLU A 95 8.87 -7.64 -12.47
CA GLU A 95 10.27 -8.05 -12.40
C GLU A 95 10.59 -9.22 -13.34
N THR A 96 9.71 -10.22 -13.40
CA THR A 96 9.85 -11.34 -14.36
C THR A 96 9.83 -10.85 -15.82
N TYR A 97 8.97 -9.87 -16.14
CA TYR A 97 8.89 -9.28 -17.48
C TYR A 97 10.17 -8.49 -17.85
N ILE A 98 10.82 -7.86 -16.88
CA ILE A 98 12.06 -7.08 -17.08
C ILE A 98 13.22 -7.95 -17.56
N HIS A 99 13.24 -9.23 -17.20
CA HIS A 99 14.30 -10.15 -17.59
C HIS A 99 14.07 -10.81 -18.96
N GLU A 100 12.85 -10.78 -19.49
CA GLU A 100 12.47 -11.53 -20.69
C GLU A 100 12.37 -10.68 -21.96
N THR A 101 12.11 -9.36 -21.84
CA THR A 101 11.93 -8.49 -23.02
C THR A 101 12.75 -7.20 -22.95
N SER A 102 13.34 -6.80 -24.08
CA SER A 102 14.17 -5.59 -24.19
C SER A 102 13.40 -4.28 -24.00
N ASN A 103 12.08 -4.30 -24.16
CA ASN A 103 11.18 -3.15 -24.02
C ASN A 103 10.47 -3.08 -22.66
N ALA A 104 10.82 -3.94 -21.71
CA ALA A 104 10.12 -4.03 -20.43
C ALA A 104 10.10 -2.72 -19.63
N ILE A 105 11.16 -1.91 -19.72
CA ILE A 105 11.24 -0.59 -19.06
C ILE A 105 10.21 0.38 -19.64
N GLU A 106 10.00 0.38 -20.96
CA GLU A 106 9.01 1.24 -21.62
C GLU A 106 7.58 0.84 -21.24
N ILE A 107 7.31 -0.47 -21.21
CA ILE A 107 6.03 -1.02 -20.74
C ILE A 107 5.80 -0.66 -19.27
N PHE A 108 6.85 -0.73 -18.44
CA PHE A 108 6.78 -0.33 -17.04
C PHE A 108 6.43 1.14 -16.88
N HIS A 109 7.12 2.04 -17.58
CA HIS A 109 6.81 3.48 -17.54
C HIS A 109 5.39 3.77 -18.01
N ALA A 110 4.96 3.14 -19.12
CA ALA A 110 3.59 3.28 -19.61
C ALA A 110 2.56 2.80 -18.58
N TRP A 111 2.80 1.65 -17.93
CA TRP A 111 1.91 1.11 -16.91
C TRP A 111 1.84 1.97 -15.64
N VAL A 112 2.98 2.48 -15.16
CA VAL A 112 3.03 3.39 -13.99
C VAL A 112 2.31 4.71 -14.28
N LEU A 113 2.43 5.24 -15.50
CA LEU A 113 1.86 6.53 -15.88
C LEU A 113 0.38 6.46 -16.30
N ALA A 114 -0.09 5.31 -16.78
CA ALA A 114 -1.46 5.13 -17.28
C ALA A 114 -2.48 4.72 -16.20
N LYS A 115 -2.05 4.50 -14.96
CA LYS A 115 -2.90 4.08 -13.84
C LYS A 115 -3.27 5.26 -12.94
#